data_AF-A0A9D7F2B4-F1
#
_entry.id   AF-A0A9D7F2B4-F1
#
_cell.length_a   1.000
_cell.length_b   1.000
_cell.length_c   1.000
_cell.angle_alpha   90.00
_cell.angle_beta   90.00
_cell.angle_gamma   90.00
#
_symmetry.space_group_name_H-M   'P 1'
#
loop_
_entity.id
_entity.type
_entity.pdbx_description
1 polymer ?
#
loop_
_entity_poly.entity_id
_entity_poly.type
_entity_poly.pdbx_seq_one_letter_code
_entity_poly.pdbx_strand_id
1 'polypeptide(L)' 'MQEEEDNFVLHRFSKALVRRLTSLDGNALDSFMRVFRPSYMFTKYSGDYDFQLYIKQAYNRFQKGLPPDALFKEEE' A
#
# COMPACT_ATOMS: atom_id res chain seq x y z
N MET A 1 8.33 0.64 -19.79
CA MET A 1 6.98 1.09 -19.39
C MET A 1 6.60 0.53 -18.02
N GLN A 2 6.58 -0.80 -17.80
CA GLN A 2 6.25 -1.37 -16.48
C GLN A 2 7.18 -0.93 -15.34
N GLU A 3 8.49 -0.79 -15.57
CA GLU A 3 9.43 -0.30 -14.54
C GLU A 3 9.11 1.11 -14.02
N GLU A 4 8.60 2.00 -14.87
CA GLU A 4 8.28 3.38 -14.46
C GLU A 4 7.05 3.41 -13.55
N GLU A 5 6.05 2.58 -13.87
CA GLU A 5 4.82 2.42 -13.09
C GLU A 5 5.13 1.78 -11.74
N ASP A 6 5.98 0.74 -11.74
CA ASP A 6 6.39 0.07 -10.52
C ASP A 6 7.19 1.00 -9.59
N ASN A 7 8.12 1.76 -10.16
CA ASN A 7 8.91 2.75 -9.42
C ASN A 7 8.04 3.88 -8.87
N PHE A 8 7.04 4.34 -9.62
CA PHE A 8 6.08 5.34 -9.14
C PHE A 8 5.31 4.83 -7.92
N VAL A 9 4.83 3.58 -7.96
CA VAL A 9 4.14 2.96 -6.83
C VAL A 9 5.06 2.84 -5.62
N LEU A 10 6.30 2.37 -5.79
CA LEU A 10 7.27 2.22 -4.70
C LEU A 10 7.65 3.57 -4.07
N HIS A 11 7.72 4.62 -4.88
CA HIS A 11 8.02 5.96 -4.40
C HIS A 11 6.88 6.53 -3.54
N ARG A 12 5.63 6.41 -4.01
CA ARG A 12 4.44 6.90 -3.26
C ARG A 12 4.14 6.01 -2.05
N PHE A 13 4.24 4.70 -2.21
CA PHE A 13 4.11 3.69 -1.14
C PHE A 13 5.45 3.42 -0.45
N SER A 14 6.09 4.47 0.07
CA SER A 14 7.41 4.35 0.69
C SER A 14 7.38 3.74 2.09
N LYS A 15 8.47 3.06 2.48
CA LYS A 15 8.67 2.51 3.85
C LYS A 15 8.44 3.56 4.93
N ALA A 16 8.90 4.78 4.72
CA ALA A 16 8.76 5.88 5.67
C ALA A 16 7.30 6.29 5.89
N LEU A 17 6.53 6.42 4.80
CA LEU A 17 5.10 6.75 4.88
C LEU A 17 4.31 5.65 5.59
N VAL A 18 4.53 4.41 5.17
CA VAL A 18 3.84 3.25 5.75
C VAL A 18 4.16 3.14 7.23
N ARG A 19 5.43 3.18 7.62
CA ARG A 19 5.86 3.17 9.02
C ARG A 19 5.23 4.28 9.84
N ARG A 20 5.16 5.50 9.30
CA ARG A 20 4.53 6.64 9.98
C ARG A 20 3.05 6.40 10.29
N LEU A 21 2.33 5.72 9.40
CA LEU A 21 0.88 5.51 9.52
C LEU A 21 0.50 4.24 10.30
N THR A 22 1.33 3.20 10.23
CA THR A 22 1.02 1.88 10.81
C THR A 22 1.87 1.55 12.04
N SER A 23 2.93 2.33 12.29
CA SER A 23 3.95 2.03 13.31
C SER A 23 4.62 0.66 13.14
N LEU A 24 4.50 0.04 11.96
CA LEU A 24 5.19 -1.21 11.64
C LEU A 24 6.69 -0.97 11.41
N ASP A 25 7.47 -1.97 11.79
CA ASP A 25 8.92 -1.98 11.75
C ASP A 25 9.43 -3.35 11.28
N GLY A 26 10.70 -3.38 10.81
CA GLY A 26 11.40 -4.61 10.44
C GLY A 26 10.61 -5.51 9.50
N ASN A 27 10.59 -6.81 9.82
CA ASN A 27 9.93 -7.82 8.99
C ASN A 27 8.43 -7.58 8.81
N ALA A 28 7.74 -7.03 9.81
CA ALA A 28 6.29 -6.80 9.71
C ALA A 28 5.98 -5.69 8.70
N LEU A 29 6.83 -4.65 8.62
CA LEU A 29 6.72 -3.61 7.61
C LEU A 29 6.96 -4.17 6.21
N ASP A 30 8.02 -4.96 6.03
CA ASP A 30 8.34 -5.57 4.73
C ASP A 30 7.23 -6.52 4.26
N SER A 31 6.69 -7.35 5.16
CA SER A 31 5.55 -8.22 4.87
C SER A 31 4.30 -7.43 4.49
N PHE A 32 3.97 -6.39 5.26
CA PHE A 32 2.82 -5.54 4.95
C PHE A 32 2.96 -4.91 3.57
N MET A 33 4.13 -4.34 3.26
CA MET A 33 4.35 -3.68 1.99
C MET A 33 4.30 -4.62 0.79
N ARG A 34 4.71 -5.88 0.95
CA ARG A 34 4.61 -6.90 -0.10
C ARG A 34 3.16 -7.33 -0.35
N VAL A 35 2.37 -7.50 0.72
CA VAL A 35 1.00 -8.03 0.63
C VAL A 35 0.00 -6.96 0.24
N PHE A 36 0.15 -5.74 0.77
CA PHE A 36 -0.76 -4.60 0.58
C PHE A 36 -0.18 -3.56 -0.37
N ARG A 37 0.58 -3.99 -1.38
CA ARG A 37 1.02 -3.11 -2.47
C ARG A 37 -0.22 -2.69 -3.29
N PRO A 38 -0.52 -1.39 -3.43
CA PRO A 38 -1.64 -0.92 -4.25
C PRO A 38 -1.35 -1.06 -5.75
N SER A 39 -2.41 -1.02 -6.58
CA SER A 39 -2.29 -0.95 -8.04
C SER A 39 -1.71 0.41 -8.49
N TYR A 40 -1.11 0.43 -9.69
CA TYR A 40 -0.63 1.67 -10.30
C TYR A 40 -1.76 2.68 -10.51
N MET A 41 -2.91 2.24 -11.04
CA MET A 41 -4.08 3.10 -11.26
C MET A 41 -4.55 3.76 -9.97
N PHE A 42 -4.75 2.98 -8.90
CA PHE A 42 -5.11 3.54 -7.59
C PHE A 42 -4.06 4.55 -7.14
N THR A 43 -2.78 4.20 -7.21
CA THR A 43 -1.69 5.07 -6.75
C THR A 43 -1.60 6.39 -7.54
N LYS A 44 -1.94 6.36 -8.83
CA LYS A 44 -1.95 7.51 -9.73
C LYS A 44 -3.14 8.45 -9.51
N TYR A 45 -4.33 7.89 -9.31
CA TYR A 45 -5.58 8.67 -9.21
C TYR A 45 -5.97 9.02 -7.78
N SER A 46 -5.43 8.34 -6.78
CA SER A 46 -5.69 8.66 -5.37
C SER A 46 -4.95 9.92 -4.93
N GLY A 47 -5.70 10.86 -4.34
CA GLY A 47 -5.11 11.97 -3.62
C GLY A 47 -4.39 11.51 -2.35
N ASP A 48 -3.61 12.40 -1.73
CA ASP A 48 -2.83 12.04 -0.55
C ASP A 48 -3.71 11.60 0.63
N TYR A 49 -4.91 12.16 0.76
CA TYR A 49 -5.87 11.76 1.79
C TYR A 49 -6.36 10.34 1.58
N ASP A 50 -6.87 10.01 0.39
CA ASP A 50 -7.39 8.68 0.06
C ASP A 50 -6.30 7.62 0.14
N PHE A 51 -5.07 7.96 -0.27
CA PHE A 51 -3.93 7.06 -0.18
C PHE A 51 -3.55 6.76 1.27
N GLN A 52 -3.52 7.77 2.14
CA GLN A 52 -3.28 7.56 3.57
C GLN A 52 -4.41 6.76 4.24
N LEU A 53 -5.65 7.01 3.84
CA LEU A 53 -6.81 6.26 4.30
C LEU A 53 -6.73 4.79 3.89
N TYR A 54 -6.32 4.51 2.65
CA TYR A 54 -6.03 3.15 2.18
C TYR A 54 -5.01 2.45 3.08
N ILE A 55 -3.87 3.09 3.39
CA ILE A 55 -2.83 2.49 4.23
C ILE A 55 -3.39 2.12 5.61
N LYS A 56 -4.22 2.99 6.21
CA LYS A 56 -4.87 2.72 7.50
C LYS A 56 -5.85 1.55 7.43
N GLN A 57 -6.67 1.47 6.38
CA GLN A 57 -7.62 0.38 6.19
C GLN A 57 -6.90 -0.96 5.93
N ALA A 58 -5.87 -0.93 5.08
CA ALA A 58 -4.98 -2.05 4.82
C ALA A 58 -4.33 -2.55 6.11
N TYR A 59 -3.84 -1.65 6.95
CA TYR A 59 -3.27 -2.01 8.25
C TYR A 59 -4.29 -2.68 9.17
N ASN A 60 -5.51 -2.16 9.25
CA ASN A 60 -6.56 -2.80 10.05
C ASN A 60 -6.86 -4.23 9.58
N ARG A 61 -6.81 -4.48 8.26
CA ARG A 61 -6.96 -5.82 7.68
C ARG A 61 -5.77 -6.71 7.97
N PHE A 62 -4.55 -6.19 7.84
CA PHE A 62 -3.32 -6.91 8.19
C PHE A 62 -3.35 -7.38 9.65
N GLN A 63 -3.78 -6.53 10.58
CA GLN A 63 -3.94 -6.90 11.99
C GLN A 63 -4.97 -8.01 12.22
N LYS A 64 -5.99 -8.10 11.35
CA LYS A 64 -7.02 -9.15 11.38
C LYS A 64 -6.62 -10.41 10.61
N GLY A 65 -5.44 -10.45 10.00
CA GLY A 65 -5.02 -11.54 9.11
C GLY A 65 -5.85 -11.64 7.83
N LEU A 66 -6.53 -10.54 7.45
CA LEU A 66 -7.36 -10.49 6.24
C LEU A 66 -6.52 -10.08 5.03
N PRO A 67 -6.85 -10.56 3.83
CA PRO A 67 -6.21 -10.11 2.60
C PRO A 67 -6.51 -8.63 2.32
N PRO A 68 -5.72 -7.97 1.44
CA PRO A 68 -6.05 -6.65 0.91
C PRO A 68 -7.44 -6.65 0.27
N ASP A 69 -8.12 -5.51 0.37
CA ASP A 69 -9.43 -5.33 -0.26
C ASP A 69 -9.29 -5.51 -1.78
N ALA A 70 -10.18 -6.31 -2.37
CA ALA A 70 -10.22 -6.52 -3.81
C ALA A 70 -10.42 -5.19 -4.57
N LEU A 71 -11.05 -4.20 -3.94
CA LEU A 71 -11.23 -2.85 -4.50
C LEU A 71 -9.91 -2.14 -4.85
N PHE A 72 -8.78 -2.53 -4.25
CA PHE A 72 -7.46 -1.92 -4.49
C PHE A 72 -6.48 -2.85 -5.20
N LYS A 73 -6.93 -4.06 -5.52
CA LYS A 73 -6.28 -4.97 -6.46
C LYS A 73 -7.18 -5.03 -7.69
N GLU A 74 -7.03 -4.07 -8.59
CA GLU A 74 -7.53 -4.30 -9.95
C GLU A 74 -6.89 -5.59 -10.48
N GLU A 75 -7.75 -6.54 -10.83
CA GLU A 75 -7.42 -7.72 -11.62
C GLU A 75 -6.81 -7.24 -12.94
N GLU A 76 -5.58 -7.67 -13.21
CA GLU A 76 -5.10 -7.81 -14.59
C GLU A 76 -5.53 -9.20 -15.08
#